data_AF-A0A4U1B8D8-F1
#
_entry.id   AF-A0A4U1B8D8-F1
#
_cell.length_a   1.000
_cell.length_b   1.000
_cell.length_c   1.000
_cell.angle_alpha   90.00
_cell.angle_beta   90.00
_cell.angle_gamma   90.00
#
_symmetry.space_group_name_H-M   'P 1'
#
loop_
_entity.id
_entity.type
_entity.pdbx_description
1 polymer ?
#
loop_
_entity_poly.entity_id
_entity_poly.type
_entity_poly.pdbx_seq_one_letter_code
_entity_poly.pdbx_strand_id
1 'polypeptide(L)'
;MKTWINLLLLTSLPFAATATNDIDPLLWGCSEISDDSKRLACFDAYLKQKSQQPSVPAKSTEPEVDNVANDAVVPVSPQPTRQQVEQQFGLEHKKTEAEQEVSEISSTLAKVQERAHNAWSFTLDNGQQWQTVESTSTRFKKGQEVIIKRGMFNSFSLKKADSNRTVKVKRID
;
A
#
# COMPACT_ATOMS: atom_id res chain seq x y z
N MET A 1 44.67 -65.10 -31.74
CA MET A 1 43.82 -64.60 -32.83
C MET A 1 42.92 -63.51 -32.26
N LYS A 2 42.67 -62.47 -33.05
CA LYS A 2 42.47 -61.07 -32.65
C LYS A 2 41.18 -60.56 -33.28
N THR A 3 40.24 -60.07 -32.48
CA THR A 3 39.13 -59.17 -32.89
C THR A 3 38.68 -58.41 -31.64
N TRP A 4 39.29 -57.28 -31.29
CA TRP A 4 38.91 -55.92 -31.69
C TRP A 4 37.49 -55.52 -31.27
N ILE A 5 37.43 -55.00 -30.04
CA ILE A 5 36.32 -54.28 -29.42
C ILE A 5 36.21 -52.92 -30.11
N ASN A 6 35.13 -52.69 -30.87
CA ASN A 6 34.73 -51.36 -31.29
C ASN A 6 33.88 -50.72 -30.18
N LEU A 7 34.51 -49.86 -29.40
CA LEU A 7 33.87 -49.01 -28.40
C LEU A 7 33.15 -47.86 -29.13
N LEU A 8 31.85 -48.00 -29.38
CA LEU A 8 30.98 -46.91 -29.82
C LEU A 8 30.71 -45.97 -28.64
N LEU A 9 31.45 -44.88 -28.56
CA LEU A 9 31.17 -43.76 -27.66
C LEU A 9 29.89 -43.05 -28.11
N LEU A 10 28.76 -43.36 -27.47
CA LEU A 10 27.54 -42.54 -27.53
C LEU A 10 27.80 -41.24 -26.75
N THR A 11 28.15 -40.16 -27.47
CA THR A 11 28.13 -38.82 -26.90
C THR A 11 26.69 -38.32 -26.85
N SER A 12 26.07 -38.38 -25.69
CA SER A 12 24.78 -37.72 -25.41
C SER A 12 25.01 -36.20 -25.35
N LEU A 13 24.62 -35.47 -26.38
CA LEU A 13 24.50 -34.01 -26.28
C LEU A 13 23.26 -33.67 -25.43
N PRO A 14 23.39 -32.89 -24.35
CA PRO A 14 22.23 -32.37 -23.64
C PRO A 14 21.56 -31.30 -24.51
N PHE A 15 20.33 -31.55 -24.95
CA PHE A 15 19.48 -30.55 -25.59
C PHE A 15 19.00 -29.58 -24.51
N ALA A 16 19.68 -28.44 -24.36
CA ALA A 16 19.20 -27.36 -23.49
C ALA A 16 18.02 -26.68 -24.19
N ALA A 17 16.81 -26.85 -23.68
CA ALA A 17 15.65 -26.07 -24.10
C ALA A 17 15.85 -24.62 -23.63
N THR A 18 16.20 -23.73 -24.54
CA THR A 18 16.19 -22.29 -24.28
C THR A 18 14.74 -21.81 -24.29
N ALA A 19 14.18 -21.48 -23.12
CA ALA A 19 12.94 -20.72 -23.06
C ALA A 19 13.25 -19.28 -23.52
N THR A 20 12.84 -18.93 -24.75
CA THR A 20 12.93 -17.55 -25.22
C THR A 20 11.76 -16.76 -24.63
N ASN A 21 12.06 -15.57 -24.08
CA ASN A 21 11.04 -14.62 -23.63
C ASN A 21 10.52 -13.82 -24.83
N ASP A 22 10.08 -14.51 -25.88
CA ASP A 22 9.55 -13.85 -27.07
C ASP A 22 8.12 -13.39 -26.80
N ILE A 23 7.90 -12.10 -26.99
CA ILE A 23 6.56 -11.51 -26.97
C ILE A 23 5.79 -12.12 -28.14
N ASP A 24 4.57 -12.60 -27.89
CA ASP A 24 3.71 -13.14 -28.93
C ASP A 24 3.54 -12.09 -30.04
N PRO A 25 3.96 -12.36 -31.29
CA PRO A 25 3.89 -11.38 -32.37
C PRO A 25 2.47 -10.84 -32.61
N LEU A 26 1.44 -11.64 -32.27
CA LEU A 26 0.05 -11.23 -32.36
C LEU A 26 -0.30 -10.17 -31.31
N LEU A 27 0.29 -10.26 -30.12
CA LEU A 27 0.15 -9.25 -29.06
C LEU A 27 0.89 -7.96 -29.42
N TRP A 28 2.08 -8.05 -30.04
CA TRP A 28 2.81 -6.87 -30.51
C TRP A 28 2.01 -6.07 -31.53
N GLY A 29 1.33 -6.74 -32.46
CA GLY A 29 0.49 -6.09 -33.47
C GLY A 29 -0.62 -5.20 -32.90
N CYS A 30 -1.16 -5.53 -31.71
CA CYS A 30 -2.14 -4.66 -31.06
C CYS A 30 -1.54 -3.31 -30.64
N SER A 31 -0.23 -3.24 -30.34
CA SER A 31 0.43 -2.01 -29.90
C SER A 31 0.57 -0.95 -31.00
N GLU A 32 0.55 -1.38 -32.27
CA GLU A 32 0.69 -0.50 -33.43
C GLU A 32 -0.63 0.22 -33.79
N ILE A 33 -1.74 -0.14 -33.13
CA ILE A 33 -3.04 0.47 -33.36
C ILE A 33 -3.13 1.80 -32.60
N SER A 34 -3.24 2.92 -33.34
CA SER A 34 -3.33 4.27 -32.76
C SER A 34 -4.68 4.58 -32.11
N ASP A 35 -5.77 3.97 -32.57
CA ASP A 35 -7.11 4.18 -32.01
C ASP A 35 -7.26 3.38 -30.72
N ASP A 36 -7.54 4.08 -29.61
CA ASP A 36 -7.58 3.49 -28.28
C ASP A 36 -8.64 2.38 -28.15
N SER A 37 -9.82 2.58 -28.74
CA SER A 37 -10.92 1.61 -28.66
C SER A 37 -10.62 0.35 -29.46
N LYS A 38 -10.02 0.49 -30.65
CA LYS A 38 -9.60 -0.64 -31.49
C LYS A 38 -8.42 -1.39 -30.87
N ARG A 39 -7.47 -0.68 -30.26
CA ARG A 39 -6.34 -1.28 -29.54
C ARG A 39 -6.81 -2.15 -28.38
N LEU A 40 -7.75 -1.64 -27.59
CA LEU A 40 -8.34 -2.40 -26.48
C LEU A 40 -9.09 -3.64 -26.98
N ALA A 41 -9.93 -3.48 -28.00
CA ALA A 41 -10.65 -4.61 -28.60
C ALA A 41 -9.72 -5.71 -29.15
N CYS A 42 -8.56 -5.33 -29.71
CA CYS A 42 -7.53 -6.25 -30.16
C CYS A 42 -6.94 -7.07 -29.00
N PHE A 43 -6.60 -6.41 -27.89
CA PHE A 43 -6.06 -7.07 -26.70
C PHE A 43 -7.06 -8.08 -26.12
N ASP A 44 -8.33 -7.70 -25.99
CA ASP A 44 -9.38 -8.57 -25.46
C ASP A 44 -9.61 -9.80 -26.35
N ALA A 45 -9.53 -9.64 -27.68
CA ALA A 45 -9.61 -10.75 -28.62
C ALA A 45 -8.43 -11.72 -28.48
N TYR A 46 -7.20 -11.20 -28.31
CA TYR A 46 -6.00 -11.99 -28.09
C TYR A 46 -6.11 -12.83 -26.80
N LEU A 47 -6.56 -12.23 -25.69
CA LEU A 47 -6.76 -12.97 -24.44
C LEU A 47 -7.83 -14.06 -24.58
N LYS A 48 -8.95 -13.77 -25.26
CA LYS A 48 -9.99 -14.79 -25.53
C LYS A 48 -9.44 -15.98 -26.32
N GLN A 49 -8.62 -15.73 -27.34
CA GLN A 49 -7.99 -16.79 -28.12
C GLN A 49 -6.98 -17.59 -27.28
N LYS A 50 -6.17 -16.93 -26.45
CA LYS A 50 -5.20 -17.62 -25.58
C LYS A 50 -5.88 -18.44 -24.49
N SER A 51 -7.03 -17.96 -23.98
CA SER A 51 -7.80 -18.61 -22.92
C SER A 51 -8.58 -19.84 -23.40
N GLN A 52 -8.77 -19.98 -24.71
CA GLN A 52 -9.39 -21.17 -25.33
C GLN A 52 -8.40 -22.32 -25.55
N GLN A 53 -7.13 -22.13 -25.19
CA GLN A 53 -6.16 -23.22 -25.13
C GLN A 53 -6.46 -24.05 -23.87
N PRO A 54 -6.64 -25.39 -23.98
CA PRO A 54 -7.17 -26.18 -22.88
C PRO A 54 -6.18 -26.22 -21.70
N SER A 55 -6.43 -25.38 -20.71
CA SER A 55 -5.91 -25.51 -19.36
C SER A 55 -7.03 -26.01 -18.45
N VAL A 56 -6.63 -26.97 -17.61
CA VAL A 56 -7.43 -27.83 -16.74
C VAL A 56 -8.47 -27.04 -15.91
N PRO A 57 -9.71 -27.54 -15.74
CA PRO A 57 -10.75 -26.82 -15.00
C PRO A 57 -10.42 -26.73 -13.50
N ALA A 58 -10.19 -25.51 -13.01
CA ALA A 58 -10.17 -25.22 -11.58
C ALA A 58 -11.61 -25.13 -11.06
N LYS A 59 -11.97 -26.10 -10.23
CA LYS A 59 -13.26 -26.25 -9.54
C LYS A 59 -13.48 -25.07 -8.58
N SER A 60 -14.37 -24.15 -8.96
CA SER A 60 -14.86 -23.09 -8.07
C SER A 60 -15.79 -23.71 -7.02
N THR A 61 -15.43 -23.55 -5.74
CA THR A 61 -16.31 -23.85 -4.60
C THR A 61 -17.00 -22.55 -4.22
N GLU A 62 -18.30 -22.55 -4.43
CA GLU A 62 -19.26 -21.54 -3.99
C GLU A 62 -19.45 -21.62 -2.48
N PRO A 63 -19.30 -20.52 -1.72
CA PRO A 63 -19.85 -20.44 -0.38
C PRO A 63 -21.25 -19.82 -0.48
N GLU A 64 -22.21 -20.66 -0.16
CA GLU A 64 -23.58 -20.35 0.24
C GLU A 64 -23.58 -19.24 1.30
N VAL A 65 -24.24 -18.12 0.99
CA VAL A 65 -24.45 -17.00 1.91
C VAL A 65 -25.82 -17.11 2.54
N ASP A 66 -25.84 -17.65 3.76
CA ASP A 66 -26.99 -17.61 4.65
C ASP A 66 -27.38 -16.17 4.98
N ASN A 67 -28.66 -15.87 4.76
CA ASN A 67 -29.32 -14.63 5.15
C ASN A 67 -29.48 -14.58 6.68
N VAL A 68 -28.86 -13.60 7.33
CA VAL A 68 -29.26 -13.17 8.67
C VAL A 68 -29.60 -11.68 8.61
N ALA A 69 -30.90 -11.42 8.54
CA ALA A 69 -31.48 -10.15 8.92
C ALA A 69 -31.22 -9.91 10.41
N ASN A 70 -30.48 -8.84 10.73
CA ASN A 70 -30.63 -8.21 12.03
C ASN A 70 -30.60 -6.70 11.87
N ASP A 71 -31.76 -6.13 12.14
CA ASP A 71 -32.05 -4.72 12.27
C ASP A 71 -31.20 -4.15 13.42
N ALA A 72 -30.22 -3.33 13.07
CA ALA A 72 -29.51 -2.48 14.01
C ALA A 72 -29.43 -1.10 13.37
N VAL A 73 -30.35 -0.23 13.81
CA VAL A 73 -30.37 1.20 13.50
C VAL A 73 -29.08 1.83 14.05
N VAL A 74 -28.06 1.89 13.20
CA VAL A 74 -26.94 2.81 13.34
C VAL A 74 -27.42 4.15 12.77
N PRO A 75 -27.23 5.31 13.45
CA PRO A 75 -27.53 6.59 12.84
C PRO A 75 -26.65 6.75 11.60
N VAL A 76 -27.25 6.61 10.43
CA VAL A 76 -26.62 6.85 9.14
C VAL A 76 -26.30 8.34 9.08
N SER A 77 -25.04 8.68 9.31
CA SER A 77 -24.50 9.95 8.85
C SER A 77 -24.72 10.01 7.33
N PRO A 78 -25.24 11.11 6.75
CA PRO A 78 -25.55 11.15 5.33
C PRO A 78 -24.27 10.90 4.52
N GLN A 79 -24.24 9.77 3.82
CA GLN A 79 -23.12 9.45 2.94
C GLN A 79 -23.10 10.46 1.77
N PRO A 80 -21.95 11.06 1.46
CA PRO A 80 -21.86 12.05 0.39
C PRO A 80 -22.26 11.42 -0.96
N THR A 81 -23.02 12.17 -1.74
CA THR A 81 -23.37 11.79 -3.11
C THR A 81 -22.12 11.73 -4.00
N ARG A 82 -22.18 10.95 -5.07
CA ARG A 82 -21.09 10.84 -6.05
C ARG A 82 -20.64 12.21 -6.58
N GLN A 83 -21.57 13.13 -6.80
CA GLN A 83 -21.29 14.49 -7.25
C GLN A 83 -20.47 15.28 -6.21
N GLN A 84 -20.76 15.11 -4.92
CA GLN A 84 -19.98 15.73 -3.85
C GLN A 84 -18.57 15.14 -3.75
N VAL A 85 -18.41 13.84 -3.96
CA VAL A 85 -17.09 13.19 -3.98
C VAL A 85 -16.26 13.68 -5.18
N GLU A 86 -16.86 13.77 -6.37
CA GLU A 86 -16.19 14.25 -7.58
C GLU A 86 -15.77 15.73 -7.47
N GLN A 87 -16.56 16.56 -6.78
CA GLN A 87 -16.19 17.95 -6.50
C GLN A 87 -15.05 18.09 -5.48
N GLN A 88 -14.91 17.12 -4.56
CA GLN A 88 -13.84 17.11 -3.56
C GLN A 88 -12.54 16.49 -4.09
N PHE A 89 -12.60 15.76 -5.19
CA PHE A 89 -11.45 15.12 -5.82
C PHE A 89 -10.44 16.18 -6.31
N GLY A 90 -9.19 16.07 -5.86
CA GLY A 90 -8.13 17.06 -6.06
C GLY A 90 -8.17 18.24 -5.09
N LEU A 91 -9.16 18.32 -4.19
CA LEU A 91 -9.28 19.32 -3.12
C LEU A 91 -9.09 18.71 -1.72
N GLU A 92 -8.54 17.50 -1.62
CA GLU A 92 -8.31 16.78 -0.35
C GLU A 92 -7.31 17.51 0.56
N HIS A 93 -6.51 18.43 0.02
CA HIS A 93 -5.65 19.33 0.80
C HIS A 93 -6.38 20.60 1.27
N LYS A 94 -7.50 20.95 0.63
CA LYS A 94 -8.48 21.94 1.13
C LYS A 94 -9.53 21.27 2.00
N LYS A 95 -9.05 20.42 2.91
CA LYS A 95 -9.84 19.92 4.04
C LYS A 95 -10.60 21.06 4.70
N THR A 96 -11.81 20.76 5.17
CA THR A 96 -12.79 21.68 5.80
C THR A 96 -12.09 22.75 6.65
N GLU A 97 -12.58 23.99 6.68
CA GLU A 97 -11.99 25.08 7.49
C GLU A 97 -11.65 24.62 8.92
N ALA A 98 -12.53 23.79 9.53
CA ALA A 98 -12.31 23.13 10.82
C ALA A 98 -11.06 22.23 10.92
N GLU A 99 -10.67 21.51 9.87
CA GLU A 99 -9.46 20.67 9.84
C GLU A 99 -8.18 21.48 9.59
N GLN A 100 -8.28 22.63 8.92
CA GLN A 100 -7.18 23.59 8.78
C GLN A 100 -6.94 24.38 10.08
N GLU A 101 -8.01 24.68 10.83
CA GLU A 101 -7.94 25.42 12.09
C GLU A 101 -7.16 24.66 13.18
N VAL A 102 -7.22 23.32 13.20
CA VAL A 102 -6.44 22.52 14.16
C VAL A 102 -5.00 22.36 13.67
N SER A 103 -4.26 23.47 13.70
CA SER A 103 -2.82 23.52 13.41
C SER A 103 -1.95 22.93 14.53
N GLU A 104 -2.52 22.78 15.73
CA GLU A 104 -1.83 22.35 16.94
C GLU A 104 -2.80 21.60 17.87
N ILE A 105 -2.28 20.60 18.58
CA ILE A 105 -2.98 19.91 19.68
C ILE A 105 -2.09 19.90 20.92
N SER A 106 -2.70 20.06 22.09
CA SER A 106 -2.06 19.86 23.40
C SER A 106 -2.56 18.56 24.01
N SER A 107 -1.67 17.80 24.65
CA SER A 107 -2.00 16.52 25.28
C SER A 107 -0.94 16.11 26.30
N THR A 108 -1.27 15.17 27.17
CA THR A 108 -0.36 14.60 28.16
C THR A 108 0.26 13.29 27.69
N LEU A 109 1.56 13.09 27.93
CA LEU A 109 2.23 11.82 27.68
C LEU A 109 1.78 10.74 28.67
N ALA A 110 0.84 9.88 28.26
CA ALA A 110 0.36 8.74 29.04
C ALA A 110 1.38 7.60 29.13
N LYS A 111 2.13 7.34 28.04
CA LYS A 111 3.24 6.37 27.99
C LYS A 111 4.40 6.95 27.21
N VAL A 112 5.61 6.66 27.67
CA VAL A 112 6.86 7.07 27.00
C VAL A 112 7.80 5.87 27.01
N GLN A 113 8.40 5.57 25.86
CA GLN A 113 9.36 4.49 25.71
C GLN A 113 10.52 4.94 24.82
N GLU A 114 11.73 4.85 25.36
CA GLU A 114 12.97 5.05 24.62
C GLU A 114 13.22 3.82 23.72
N ARG A 115 13.69 4.08 22.51
CA ARG A 115 14.04 3.09 21.48
C ARG A 115 15.53 3.22 21.16
N ALA A 116 16.04 2.30 20.34
CA ALA A 116 17.42 2.35 19.86
C ALA A 116 17.75 3.71 19.22
N HIS A 117 19.04 4.08 19.25
CA HIS A 117 19.56 5.32 18.66
C HIS A 117 18.89 6.61 19.16
N ASN A 118 18.50 6.67 20.45
CA ASN A 118 17.85 7.85 21.04
C ASN A 118 16.54 8.27 20.34
N ALA A 119 15.84 7.31 19.73
CA ALA A 119 14.49 7.51 19.25
C ALA A 119 13.48 7.27 20.38
N TRP A 120 12.28 7.82 20.26
CA TRP A 120 11.24 7.70 21.29
C TRP A 120 9.90 7.32 20.68
N SER A 121 9.09 6.66 21.49
CA SER A 121 7.66 6.47 21.24
C SER A 121 6.81 6.92 22.40
N PHE A 122 5.64 7.42 22.05
CA PHE A 122 4.72 8.11 22.94
C PHE A 122 3.33 7.54 22.75
N THR A 123 2.60 7.41 23.84
CA THR A 123 1.13 7.29 23.82
C THR A 123 0.59 8.52 24.53
N LEU A 124 -0.29 9.25 23.86
CA LEU A 124 -0.99 10.41 24.38
C LEU A 124 -2.21 9.99 25.23
N ASP A 125 -2.71 10.88 26.07
CA ASP A 125 -3.91 10.66 26.89
C ASP A 125 -5.18 10.40 26.06
N ASN A 126 -5.26 10.98 24.87
CA ASN A 126 -6.30 10.73 23.88
C ASN A 126 -6.11 9.41 23.10
N GLY A 127 -5.12 8.59 23.49
CA GLY A 127 -4.84 7.28 22.90
C GLY A 127 -3.95 7.30 21.66
N GLN A 128 -3.64 8.46 21.08
CA GLN A 128 -2.79 8.52 19.89
C GLN A 128 -1.35 8.09 20.18
N GLN A 129 -0.75 7.26 19.31
CA GLN A 129 0.67 6.94 19.39
C GLN A 129 1.51 7.65 18.33
N TRP A 130 2.66 8.12 18.79
CA TRP A 130 3.60 8.90 18.01
C TRP A 130 5.02 8.38 18.22
N GLN A 131 5.88 8.59 17.22
CA GLN A 131 7.30 8.22 17.25
C GLN A 131 8.15 9.37 16.73
N THR A 132 9.35 9.56 17.29
CA THR A 132 10.34 10.47 16.71
C THR A 132 10.82 9.98 15.35
N VAL A 133 10.97 10.87 14.39
CA VAL A 133 11.48 10.55 13.05
C VAL A 133 13.00 10.39 13.08
N GLU A 134 13.67 11.15 13.94
CA GLU A 134 15.13 11.18 14.10
C GLU A 134 15.53 10.99 15.57
N SER A 135 16.82 10.75 15.80
CA SER A 135 17.41 10.70 17.14
C SER A 135 17.32 12.08 17.80
N THR A 136 17.00 12.13 19.09
CA THR A 136 16.93 13.41 19.81
C THR A 136 17.60 13.34 21.18
N SER A 137 18.24 14.44 21.59
CA SER A 137 18.76 14.62 22.94
C SER A 137 17.67 15.07 23.92
N THR A 138 16.49 15.44 23.43
CA THR A 138 15.34 15.82 24.26
C THR A 138 14.87 14.61 25.05
N ARG A 139 14.78 14.77 26.37
CA ARG A 139 14.26 13.74 27.27
C ARG A 139 12.78 13.94 27.52
N PHE A 140 12.03 12.84 27.47
CA PHE A 140 10.60 12.81 27.69
C PHE A 140 10.27 11.94 28.90
N LYS A 141 9.25 12.32 29.66
CA LYS A 141 8.76 11.61 30.84
C LYS A 141 7.24 11.51 30.78
N LYS A 142 6.70 10.43 31.34
CA LYS A 142 5.26 10.26 31.54
C LYS A 142 4.70 11.44 32.36
N GLY A 143 3.50 11.89 32.02
CA GLY A 143 2.79 12.99 32.68
C GLY A 143 3.19 14.39 32.21
N GLN A 144 4.14 14.51 31.27
CA GLN A 144 4.47 15.81 30.70
C GLN A 144 3.42 16.26 29.69
N GLU A 145 3.08 17.55 29.75
CA GLU A 145 2.30 18.21 28.73
C GLU A 145 3.16 18.48 27.50
N VAL A 146 2.64 18.06 26.36
CA VAL A 146 3.29 18.21 25.06
C VAL A 146 2.32 18.82 24.07
N ILE A 147 2.91 19.52 23.11
CA ILE A 147 2.22 20.20 22.05
C ILE A 147 2.69 19.59 20.74
N ILE A 148 1.76 19.09 19.93
CA ILE A 148 2.04 18.60 18.58
C ILE A 148 1.50 19.60 17.57
N LYS A 149 2.40 20.16 16.78
CA LYS A 149 2.08 21.13 15.74
C LYS A 149 2.21 20.49 14.36
N ARG A 150 1.20 20.72 13.51
CA ARG A 150 1.22 20.37 12.09
C ARG A 150 2.05 21.41 11.33
N GLY A 151 2.93 20.95 10.46
CA GLY A 151 3.72 21.74 9.53
C GLY A 151 3.29 21.53 8.08
N MET A 152 4.09 22.05 7.15
CA MET A 152 3.88 21.82 5.72
C MET A 152 4.06 20.33 5.35
N PHE A 153 3.45 19.92 4.24
CA PHE A 153 3.55 18.57 3.69
C PHE A 153 3.19 17.46 4.70
N ASN A 154 2.18 17.71 5.53
CA ASN A 154 1.73 16.78 6.57
C ASN A 154 2.86 16.35 7.55
N SER A 155 3.83 17.24 7.77
CA SER A 155 4.85 17.03 8.80
C SER A 155 4.32 17.38 10.18
N PHE A 156 4.85 16.74 11.22
CA PHE A 156 4.48 17.01 12.61
C PHE A 156 5.72 17.24 13.46
N SER A 157 5.60 18.18 14.40
CA SER A 157 6.66 18.50 15.36
C SER A 157 6.07 18.51 16.75
N LEU A 158 6.76 17.88 17.70
CA LEU A 158 6.40 17.83 19.10
C LEU A 158 7.32 18.75 19.89
N LYS A 159 6.77 19.55 20.81
CA LYS A 159 7.52 20.27 21.84
C LYS A 159 6.91 20.02 23.22
N LYS A 160 7.71 20.18 24.27
CA LYS A 160 7.19 20.24 25.64
C LYS A 160 6.57 21.63 25.88
N ALA A 161 5.52 21.74 26.68
CA ALA A 161 4.88 23.03 26.97
C ALA A 161 5.86 24.05 27.58
N ASP A 162 6.85 23.56 28.34
CA ASP A 162 7.90 24.34 29.00
C ASP A 162 9.16 24.60 28.14
N SER A 163 9.16 24.26 26.84
CA SER A 163 10.36 24.28 26.01
C SER A 163 10.12 24.73 24.57
N ASN A 164 11.07 25.49 24.03
CA ASN A 164 11.09 25.87 22.62
C ASN A 164 11.74 24.83 21.70
N ARG A 165 12.33 23.76 22.27
CA ARG A 165 12.92 22.68 21.45
C ARG A 165 11.80 21.84 20.83
N THR A 166 11.89 21.66 19.51
CA THR A 166 10.97 20.82 18.74
C THR A 166 11.67 19.55 18.28
N VAL A 167 10.90 18.47 18.15
CA VAL A 167 11.35 17.17 17.65
C VAL A 167 10.39 16.72 16.56
N LYS A 168 10.90 16.28 15.41
CA LYS A 168 10.06 15.73 14.34
C LYS A 168 9.46 14.40 14.78
N VAL A 169 8.15 14.27 14.62
CA VAL A 169 7.39 13.07 14.97
C VAL A 169 6.52 12.60 13.82
N LYS A 170 6.21 11.31 13.81
CA LYS A 170 5.24 10.67 12.93
C LYS A 170 4.23 9.89 13.77
N ARG A 171 3.00 9.81 13.30
CA ARG A 171 1.98 8.95 13.90
C ARG A 171 2.27 7.49 13.52
N ILE A 172 2.04 6.55 14.42
CA ILE A 172 2.34 5.12 14.22
C ILE A 172 1.14 4.19 14.45
N ASP A 173 -0.05 4.77 14.61
CA ASP A 173 -1.33 4.08 14.77
C ASP A 173 -2.25 4.35 13.58
#